data_AF-A0A3N1PUT9-F1
#
_entry.id   AF-A0A3N1PUT9-F1
#
_cell.length_a   1.000
_cell.length_b   1.000
_cell.length_c   1.000
_cell.angle_alpha   90.00
_cell.angle_beta   90.00
_cell.angle_gamma   90.00
#
_symmetry.space_group_name_H-M   'P 1'
#
loop_
_entity.id
_entity.type
_entity.pdbx_description
1 polymer ?
#
loop_
_entity_poly.entity_id
_entity_poly.type
_entity_poly.pdbx_seq_one_letter_code
_entity_poly.pdbx_strand_id
1 'polypeptide(L)'
;MNPTHSTADRLPDLFCLPRHAAAKTFGMHTLSQVDLVSGTRTRQRRPEGAATVLLQGRVSPETRAEVQAAAAESGVSIAYYLEALVSQLIRDNGALPTVARPRPQDMELPIADVA
;
A
#
# COMPACT_ATOMS: atom_id res chain seq x y z
N MET A 1 44.08 -4.88 32.41
CA MET A 1 43.24 -5.04 33.61
C MET A 1 41.81 -4.72 33.21
N ASN A 2 40.95 -5.74 33.16
CA ASN A 2 39.50 -5.66 32.93
C ASN A 2 38.79 -6.09 34.23
N PRO A 3 37.60 -5.55 34.52
CA PRO A 3 36.55 -6.27 35.25
C PRO A 3 35.36 -6.57 34.30
N THR A 4 35.06 -7.83 33.98
CA THR A 4 34.13 -8.80 34.64
C THR A 4 32.62 -8.48 34.51
N HIS A 5 31.98 -9.31 33.67
CA HIS A 5 30.59 -9.79 33.57
C HIS A 5 29.48 -9.24 34.49
N SER A 6 28.32 -8.93 33.89
CA SER A 6 27.01 -9.17 34.48
C SER A 6 26.04 -9.72 33.42
N THR A 7 25.44 -10.86 33.74
CA THR A 7 24.66 -11.75 32.88
C THR A 7 23.19 -11.69 33.28
N ALA A 8 22.29 -11.67 32.28
CA ALA A 8 20.91 -12.18 32.23
C ALA A 8 19.86 -11.77 33.28
N ASP A 9 18.75 -11.20 32.80
CA ASP A 9 17.33 -11.54 33.10
C ASP A 9 16.44 -10.39 32.55
N ARG A 10 15.21 -10.51 32.05
CA ARG A 10 14.29 -11.58 31.62
C ARG A 10 13.06 -10.83 31.05
N LEU A 11 12.48 -11.36 29.97
CA LEU A 11 11.05 -11.34 29.55
C LEU A 11 10.16 -10.08 29.75
N PRO A 12 9.44 -9.62 28.70
CA PRO A 12 8.12 -9.04 28.87
C PRO A 12 7.03 -10.10 28.71
N ASP A 13 6.35 -10.36 29.84
CA ASP A 13 5.03 -10.99 29.93
C ASP A 13 3.92 -10.10 29.33
N LEU A 14 2.76 -10.74 29.15
CA LEU A 14 1.42 -10.19 28.90
C LEU A 14 0.96 -10.10 27.43
N PHE A 15 0.69 -11.29 26.91
CA PHE A 15 -0.65 -11.60 26.40
C PHE A 15 -1.74 -11.08 27.35
N CYS A 16 -2.62 -10.21 26.87
CA CYS A 16 -3.98 -10.08 27.42
C CYS A 16 -4.93 -9.59 26.32
N LEU A 17 -5.50 -10.55 25.58
CA LEU A 17 -6.69 -10.38 24.77
C LEU A 17 -7.91 -10.18 25.70
N PRO A 18 -8.76 -9.16 25.53
CA PRO A 18 -10.10 -9.22 26.08
C PRO A 18 -11.04 -9.98 25.12
N ARG A 19 -11.58 -11.07 25.67
CA ARG A 19 -12.65 -11.91 25.14
C ARG A 19 -13.96 -11.13 25.05
N HIS A 20 -14.77 -11.50 24.05
CA HIS A 20 -16.13 -11.01 23.83
C HIS A 20 -17.02 -11.02 25.08
N ALA A 21 -17.76 -9.92 25.28
CA ALA A 21 -19.00 -9.87 26.02
C ALA A 21 -20.07 -9.18 25.16
N ALA A 22 -21.12 -9.92 24.84
CA ALA A 22 -22.27 -9.45 24.08
C ALA A 22 -23.18 -8.60 25.00
N ALA A 23 -23.61 -7.44 24.50
CA ALA A 23 -24.77 -6.74 25.03
C ALA A 23 -25.68 -6.35 23.85
N LYS A 24 -26.82 -7.03 23.78
CA LYS A 24 -27.92 -6.77 22.86
C LYS A 24 -28.84 -5.77 23.58
N THR A 25 -28.93 -4.53 23.10
CA THR A 25 -30.02 -3.63 23.48
C THR A 25 -30.44 -2.86 22.24
N PHE A 26 -31.67 -3.17 21.82
CA PHE A 26 -32.41 -2.48 20.78
C PHE A 26 -32.98 -1.21 21.42
N GLY A 27 -32.64 -0.04 20.89
CA GLY A 27 -33.05 1.26 21.43
C GLY A 27 -32.97 2.34 20.35
N MET A 28 -34.06 3.10 20.22
CA MET A 28 -34.40 3.99 19.11
C MET A 28 -33.57 5.29 19.03
N HIS A 29 -33.28 5.68 17.79
CA HIS A 29 -32.98 7.02 17.24
C HIS A 29 -32.29 8.10 18.11
N THR A 30 -31.05 8.45 17.76
CA THR A 30 -30.58 9.84 17.74
C THR A 30 -29.64 10.10 16.56
N LEU A 31 -29.80 11.28 15.96
CA LEU A 31 -28.97 11.85 14.91
C LEU A 31 -27.54 12.14 15.41
N SER A 32 -26.65 12.33 14.43
CA SER A 32 -25.32 12.97 14.54
C SER A 32 -24.17 12.06 15.00
N GLN A 33 -23.47 11.47 14.03
CA GLN A 33 -22.00 11.61 14.00
C GLN A 33 -21.44 11.42 12.59
N VAL A 34 -21.22 12.55 11.91
CA VAL A 34 -20.26 12.60 10.80
C VAL A 34 -18.88 12.73 11.46
N ASP A 35 -18.14 11.63 11.54
CA ASP A 35 -16.72 11.68 11.83
C ASP A 35 -16.00 12.24 10.59
N LEU A 36 -15.94 13.57 10.53
CA LEU A 36 -15.08 14.30 9.61
C LEU A 36 -13.63 14.09 10.05
N VAL A 37 -12.99 13.03 9.56
CA VAL A 37 -11.52 12.97 9.50
C VAL A 37 -11.08 14.00 8.46
N SER A 38 -10.86 15.24 8.91
CA SER A 38 -10.17 16.28 8.15
C SER A 38 -8.66 16.02 8.22
N GLY A 39 -8.22 15.00 7.51
CA GLY A 39 -6.85 14.95 7.04
C GLY A 39 -6.79 15.79 5.78
N THR A 40 -6.44 17.07 5.88
CA THR A 40 -6.07 17.88 4.73
C THR A 40 -4.75 17.34 4.17
N ARG A 41 -4.84 16.22 3.45
CA ARG A 41 -3.75 15.72 2.61
C ARG A 41 -3.39 16.88 1.71
N THR A 42 -2.27 17.54 1.99
CA THR A 42 -1.81 18.68 1.20
C THR A 42 -1.56 18.14 -0.20
N ARG A 43 -2.55 18.30 -1.07
CA ARG A 43 -2.44 17.92 -2.46
C ARG A 43 -1.43 18.88 -3.05
N GLN A 44 -0.21 18.41 -3.28
CA GLN A 44 0.80 19.21 -3.94
C GLN A 44 0.19 19.66 -5.28
N ARG A 45 -0.01 20.97 -5.42
CA ARG A 45 -0.53 21.54 -6.66
C ARG A 45 0.57 21.45 -7.71
N ARG A 46 0.28 20.73 -8.79
CA ARG A 46 1.06 20.82 -10.03
C ARG A 46 0.95 22.27 -10.55
N PRO A 47 1.97 22.83 -11.23
CA PRO A 47 1.82 24.09 -11.94
C PRO A 47 0.52 24.11 -12.75
N GLU A 48 -0.23 25.21 -12.60
CA GLU A 48 -1.52 25.40 -13.25
C GLU A 48 -1.39 25.12 -14.76
N GLY A 49 -2.21 24.21 -15.29
CA GLY A 49 -2.27 23.92 -16.74
C GLY A 49 -1.36 22.79 -17.26
N ALA A 50 -0.59 22.09 -16.41
CA ALA A 50 0.19 20.96 -16.90
C ALA A 50 -0.70 19.73 -17.17
N ALA A 51 -0.71 19.27 -18.43
CA ALA A 51 -1.49 18.13 -18.88
C ALA A 51 -1.15 16.84 -18.09
N THR A 52 -2.19 16.11 -17.70
CA THR A 52 -2.06 14.76 -17.11
C THR A 52 -2.67 13.74 -18.07
N VAL A 53 -1.99 12.61 -18.24
CA VAL A 53 -2.53 11.45 -18.96
C VAL A 53 -2.77 10.30 -17.98
N LEU A 54 -3.75 9.45 -18.28
CA LEU A 54 -4.02 8.26 -17.47
C LEU A 54 -3.04 7.15 -17.85
N LEU A 55 -2.28 6.67 -16.87
CA LEU A 55 -1.54 5.42 -16.97
C LEU A 55 -2.42 4.31 -16.40
N GLN A 56 -2.96 3.45 -17.29
CA GLN A 56 -3.86 2.36 -16.91
C GLN A 56 -3.24 1.01 -17.26
N GLY A 57 -3.23 0.10 -16.29
CA GLY A 57 -2.74 -1.27 -16.46
C GLY A 57 -3.33 -2.17 -15.38
N ARG A 58 -3.37 -3.48 -15.67
CA ARG A 58 -3.73 -4.48 -14.67
C ARG A 58 -2.48 -4.89 -13.90
N VAL A 59 -2.61 -4.97 -12.58
CA VAL A 59 -1.57 -5.43 -11.66
C VAL A 59 -2.18 -6.48 -10.73
N SER A 60 -1.35 -7.26 -10.06
CA SER A 60 -1.83 -8.16 -9.01
C SER A 60 -2.42 -7.33 -7.84
N PRO A 61 -3.39 -7.89 -7.08
CA PRO A 61 -3.92 -7.22 -5.90
C PRO A 61 -2.85 -6.90 -4.86
N GLU A 62 -1.86 -7.79 -4.70
CA GLU A 62 -0.74 -7.65 -3.76
C GLU A 62 0.13 -6.44 -4.11
N THR A 63 0.58 -6.32 -5.36
CA THR A 63 1.36 -5.16 -5.81
C THR A 63 0.58 -3.85 -5.63
N ARG A 64 -0.73 -3.87 -5.91
CA ARG A 64 -1.57 -2.69 -5.68
C ARG A 64 -1.61 -2.32 -4.19
N ALA A 65 -1.71 -3.29 -3.29
CA ALA A 65 -1.75 -3.07 -1.86
C ALA A 65 -0.42 -2.49 -1.33
N GLU A 66 0.72 -3.01 -1.80
CA GLU A 66 2.05 -2.51 -1.44
C GLU A 66 2.24 -1.05 -1.87
N VAL A 67 1.93 -0.71 -3.12
CA VAL A 67 2.01 0.67 -3.61
C VAL A 67 1.09 1.60 -2.82
N GLN A 68 -0.12 1.12 -2.50
CA GLN A 68 -1.07 1.89 -1.69
C GLN A 68 -0.54 2.14 -0.27
N ALA A 69 0.04 1.14 0.37
CA ALA A 69 0.63 1.25 1.71
C ALA A 69 1.81 2.23 1.71
N ALA A 70 2.76 2.08 0.77
CA ALA A 70 3.93 2.96 0.68
C ALA A 70 3.54 4.43 0.40
N ALA A 71 2.55 4.66 -0.46
CA ALA A 71 2.04 6.01 -0.71
C ALA A 71 1.35 6.62 0.52
N ALA A 72 0.63 5.79 1.31
CA ALA A 72 0.00 6.22 2.55
C ALA A 72 1.04 6.57 3.63
N GLU A 73 2.06 5.72 3.81
CA GLU A 73 3.18 5.95 4.73
C GLU A 73 3.95 7.23 4.34
N SER A 74 4.10 7.48 3.04
CA SER A 74 4.70 8.70 2.50
C SER A 74 3.80 9.93 2.58
N GLY A 75 2.52 9.78 2.97
CA GLY A 75 1.55 10.89 3.04
C GLY A 75 1.07 11.45 1.68
N VAL A 76 1.46 10.85 0.56
CA VAL A 76 1.26 11.39 -0.80
C VAL A 76 0.32 10.52 -1.64
N SER A 77 -0.34 11.07 -2.65
CA SER A 77 -1.24 10.28 -3.49
C SER A 77 -0.49 9.17 -4.24
N ILE A 78 -1.17 8.07 -4.61
CA ILE A 78 -0.56 6.97 -5.38
C ILE A 78 0.05 7.48 -6.69
N ALA A 79 -0.65 8.37 -7.40
CA ALA A 79 -0.15 8.97 -8.65
C ALA A 79 1.16 9.73 -8.41
N TYR A 80 1.22 10.53 -7.35
CA TYR A 80 2.43 11.25 -6.99
C TYR A 80 3.58 10.31 -6.59
N TYR A 81 3.28 9.30 -5.77
CA TYR A 81 4.25 8.30 -5.35
C TYR A 81 4.90 7.60 -6.55
N LEU A 82 4.09 7.20 -7.54
CA LEU A 82 4.59 6.56 -8.76
C LEU A 82 5.41 7.51 -9.63
N GLU A 83 4.98 8.77 -9.79
CA GLU A 83 5.77 9.78 -10.52
C GLU A 83 7.13 10.04 -9.85
N ALA A 84 7.15 10.16 -8.52
CA ALA A 84 8.37 10.35 -7.74
C ALA A 84 9.30 9.12 -7.85
N LEU A 85 8.76 7.91 -7.74
CA LEU A 85 9.51 6.65 -7.87
C LEU A 85 10.14 6.52 -9.27
N VAL A 86 9.37 6.80 -10.33
CA VAL A 86 9.87 6.80 -11.71
C VAL A 86 10.97 7.86 -11.89
N SER A 87 10.76 9.07 -11.36
CA SER A 87 11.75 10.15 -11.44
C SER A 87 13.04 9.77 -10.71
N GLN A 88 12.94 9.09 -9.57
CA GLN A 88 14.09 8.55 -8.86
C GLN A 88 14.84 7.53 -9.71
N LEU A 89 14.16 6.53 -10.29
CA LEU A 89 14.79 5.52 -11.15
C LEU A 89 15.51 6.14 -12.36
N ILE A 90 14.95 7.21 -12.95
CA ILE A 90 15.59 7.93 -14.06
C ILE A 90 16.81 8.71 -13.57
N ARG A 91 16.75 9.37 -12.41
CA ARG A 91 17.91 10.07 -11.84
C ARG A 91 19.06 9.10 -11.56
N ASP A 92 18.73 7.93 -11.02
CA ASP A 92 19.73 6.95 -10.58
C ASP A 92 20.34 6.18 -11.76
N ASN A 93 19.54 5.86 -12.79
CA ASN A 93 19.98 5.03 -13.93
C ASN A 93 20.15 5.81 -15.25
N GLY A 94 19.83 7.10 -15.29
CA GLY A 94 19.73 7.91 -16.51
C GLY A 94 18.47 7.67 -17.35
N ALA A 95 17.81 6.52 -17.18
CA ALA A 95 16.57 6.14 -17.87
C ALA A 95 15.78 5.11 -17.05
N LEU A 96 14.54 4.83 -17.46
CA LEU A 96 13.79 3.70 -16.89
C LEU A 96 14.42 2.36 -17.34
N PRO A 97 14.60 1.39 -16.42
CA PRO A 97 15.15 0.09 -16.77
C PRO A 97 14.22 -0.67 -17.72
N THR A 98 14.80 -1.41 -18.66
CA THR A 98 14.03 -2.29 -19.55
C THR A 98 13.71 -3.60 -18.84
N VAL A 99 12.44 -4.03 -18.91
CA VAL A 99 12.00 -5.31 -18.34
C VAL A 99 11.97 -6.37 -19.44
N ALA A 100 12.49 -7.57 -19.16
CA ALA A 100 12.45 -8.68 -20.10
C ALA A 100 11.00 -9.06 -20.44
N ARG A 101 10.74 -9.35 -21.72
CA ARG A 101 9.40 -9.75 -22.16
C ARG A 101 8.99 -11.04 -21.44
N PRO A 102 7.75 -11.12 -20.92
CA PRO A 102 7.21 -12.39 -20.43
C PRO A 102 7.33 -13.46 -21.52
N ARG A 103 7.72 -14.69 -21.14
CA ARG A 103 7.90 -15.78 -22.11
C ARG A 103 6.61 -15.98 -22.94
N PRO A 104 6.72 -16.22 -24.26
CA PRO A 104 5.54 -16.52 -25.06
C PRO A 104 4.83 -17.75 -24.49
N GLN A 105 3.50 -17.71 -24.48
CA GLN A 105 2.67 -18.87 -24.15
C GLN A 105 2.62 -19.75 -25.41
N ASP A 106 3.61 -20.62 -25.58
CA ASP A 106 3.65 -21.58 -26.70
C ASP A 106 2.73 -22.81 -26.48
N MET A 107 1.71 -22.68 -25.63
CA MET A 107 0.76 -23.75 -25.36
C MET A 107 -0.49 -23.54 -26.21
N GLU A 108 -0.59 -24.27 -27.31
CA GLU A 108 -1.88 -24.46 -27.99
C GLU A 108 -2.86 -25.07 -26.98
N LEU A 109 -3.88 -24.29 -26.61
CA LEU A 109 -5.00 -24.81 -25.82
C LEU A 109 -5.84 -25.67 -26.77
N PRO A 110 -6.04 -26.97 -26.51
CA PRO A 110 -6.95 -27.77 -27.31
C PRO A 110 -8.35 -27.20 -27.15
N ILE A 111 -8.87 -26.59 -28.21
CA ILE A 111 -10.29 -26.26 -28.31
C ILE A 111 -10.99 -27.60 -28.46
N ALA A 112 -11.59 -28.11 -27.37
CA ALA A 112 -12.46 -29.26 -27.49
C ALA A 112 -13.70 -28.81 -28.27
N ASP A 113 -13.89 -29.36 -29.47
CA ASP A 113 -15.13 -29.21 -30.22
C ASP A 113 -16.28 -29.74 -29.35
N VAL A 114 -17.16 -28.84 -28.93
CA VAL A 114 -18.39 -29.19 -28.23
C VAL A 114 -19.35 -29.73 -29.29
N ALA A 115 -19.62 -31.04 -29.25
CA ALA A 115 -20.55 -31.74 -30.12
C ALA A 115 -22.02 -31.36 -29.84
#